data_AF-A0A8R1IUT8-F1
#
_entry.id   AF-A0A8R1IUT8-F1
#
_cell.length_a   1.000
_cell.length_b   1.000
_cell.length_c   1.000
_cell.angle_alpha   90.00
_cell.angle_beta   90.00
_cell.angle_gamma   90.00
#
_symmetry.space_group_name_H-M   'P 1'
#
loop_
_entity.id
_entity.type
_entity.pdbx_description
1 polymer ?
#
loop_
_entity_poly.entity_id
_entity_poly.type
_entity_poly.pdbx_seq_one_letter_code
_entity_poly.pdbx_strand_id
1 'polypeptide(L)'
;MLTKFANGNSLPIPTKVHRHPCSSRFRPLKLQFDNKQDRDVFIKGFNKLRHTDPAIATLPCPSWIHCVPPGSLSTTRTKKLE
;
A
#
# COMPACT_ATOMS: atom_id res chain seq x y z
N MET A 1 -5.17 -10.88 -8.05
CA MET A 1 -5.73 -10.42 -6.76
C MET A 1 -5.90 -8.91 -6.75
N LEU A 2 -4.82 -8.11 -6.70
CA LEU A 2 -4.91 -6.65 -6.60
C LEU A 2 -5.60 -5.97 -7.80
N THR A 3 -5.33 -6.44 -9.02
CA THR A 3 -6.00 -5.94 -10.24
C THR A 3 -7.50 -6.20 -10.23
N LYS A 4 -7.94 -7.35 -9.68
CA LYS A 4 -9.36 -7.69 -9.56
C LYS A 4 -10.03 -6.81 -8.50
N PHE A 5 -9.35 -6.58 -7.38
CA PHE A 5 -9.81 -5.65 -6.35
C PHE A 5 -9.95 -4.23 -6.88
N ALA A 6 -8.97 -3.73 -7.63
CA ALA A 6 -9.01 -2.40 -8.22
C ALA A 6 -10.21 -2.25 -9.17
N ASN A 7 -10.38 -3.21 -10.09
CA ASN A 7 -11.47 -3.20 -11.04
C ASN A 7 -12.86 -3.29 -10.37
N GLY A 8 -13.00 -4.16 -9.36
CA GLY A 8 -14.28 -4.34 -8.65
C GLY A 8 -14.67 -3.14 -7.76
N ASN A 9 -13.73 -2.26 -7.43
CA ASN A 9 -13.96 -1.09 -6.59
C ASN A 9 -13.82 0.24 -7.36
N SER A 10 -13.81 0.20 -8.70
CA SER A 10 -13.62 1.36 -9.57
C SER A 10 -12.38 2.20 -9.21
N LEU A 11 -11.30 1.53 -8.80
CA LEU A 11 -10.01 2.16 -8.50
C LEU A 11 -9.08 2.08 -9.72
N PRO A 12 -8.13 3.03 -9.85
CA PRO A 12 -7.14 2.98 -10.91
C PRO A 12 -6.37 1.65 -10.89
N ILE A 13 -6.26 1.03 -12.06
CA ILE A 13 -5.55 -0.25 -12.19
C ILE A 13 -4.05 0.04 -12.33
N PRO A 14 -3.19 -0.56 -11.49
CA PRO A 14 -1.75 -0.41 -11.65
C PRO A 14 -1.29 -1.03 -12.98
N THR A 15 -0.47 -0.29 -13.73
CA THR A 15 0.03 -0.71 -15.03
C THR A 15 1.11 -1.77 -14.94
N LYS A 16 1.90 -1.78 -13.85
CA LYS A 16 2.80 -2.89 -13.53
C LYS A 16 2.70 -3.28 -12.07
N VAL A 17 2.71 -4.58 -11.83
CA VAL A 17 2.72 -5.18 -10.50
C VAL A 17 3.84 -6.21 -10.46
N HIS A 18 4.86 -5.97 -9.64
CA HIS A 18 5.98 -6.90 -9.51
C HIS A 18 6.48 -6.97 -8.08
N ARG A 19 7.08 -8.10 -7.71
CA ARG A 19 7.78 -8.21 -6.41
C ARG A 19 9.15 -7.54 -6.51
N HIS A 20 9.60 -6.94 -5.41
CA HIS A 20 10.95 -6.41 -5.34
C HIS A 20 11.98 -7.56 -5.53
N PRO A 21 12.98 -7.42 -6.42
CA PRO A 21 14.02 -8.43 -6.59
C PRO A 21 14.96 -8.44 -5.37
N CYS A 22 14.62 -9.24 -4.36
CA CYS A 22 15.45 -9.49 -3.19
C CYS A 22 15.35 -10.96 -2.78
N SER A 23 16.26 -11.47 -1.96
CA SER A 23 16.28 -12.87 -1.50
C SER A 23 15.26 -13.18 -0.40
N SER A 24 14.71 -12.16 0.26
CA SER A 24 13.74 -12.30 1.36
C SER A 24 12.51 -13.13 0.96
N ARG A 25 11.97 -13.93 1.88
CA ARG A 25 10.67 -14.61 1.68
C ARG A 25 9.51 -13.61 1.68
N PHE A 26 9.63 -12.57 2.49
CA PHE A 26 8.66 -11.46 2.57
C PHE A 26 9.14 -10.32 1.68
N ARG A 27 8.73 -10.37 0.41
CA ARG A 27 9.07 -9.36 -0.59
C ARG A 27 7.92 -8.37 -0.74
N PRO A 28 8.15 -7.06 -0.61
CA PRO A 28 7.14 -6.06 -0.93
C PRO A 28 6.66 -6.18 -2.37
N LEU A 29 5.37 -5.96 -2.58
CA LEU A 29 4.77 -5.82 -3.89
C LEU A 29 4.87 -4.35 -4.32
N LYS A 30 5.49 -4.10 -5.47
CA LYS A 30 5.60 -2.76 -6.05
C LYS A 30 4.52 -2.58 -7.11
N LEU A 31 3.74 -1.51 -6.96
CA LEU A 31 2.69 -1.09 -7.88
C LEU A 31 3.16 0.14 -8.63
N GLN A 32 3.08 0.08 -9.96
CA GLN A 32 3.37 1.21 -10.84
C GLN A 32 2.06 1.70 -11.46
N PHE A 33 1.98 3.00 -11.65
CA PHE A 33 0.87 3.71 -12.28
C PHE A 33 1.46 4.67 -13.30
N ASP A 34 0.70 5.00 -14.34
CA ASP A 34 1.19 5.88 -15.41
C ASP A 34 1.36 7.32 -14.96
N ASN A 35 0.58 7.75 -13.96
CA ASN A 35 0.66 9.09 -13.42
C ASN A 35 0.49 9.10 -11.88
N LYS A 36 0.90 10.22 -11.27
CA LYS A 36 0.82 10.43 -9.82
C LYS A 36 -0.63 10.50 -9.32
N GLN A 37 -1.54 11.04 -10.13
CA GLN A 37 -2.94 11.24 -9.77
C GLN A 37 -3.61 9.88 -9.48
N ASP A 38 -3.46 8.93 -10.38
CA ASP A 38 -4.03 7.58 -10.30
C ASP A 38 -3.46 6.80 -9.12
N ARG A 39 -2.15 6.93 -8.88
CA ARG A 39 -1.51 6.38 -7.69
C ARG A 39 -2.16 6.92 -6.42
N ASP A 40 -2.35 8.23 -6.32
CA ASP A 40 -2.88 8.86 -5.11
C ASP A 40 -4.37 8.52 -4.90
N VAL A 41 -5.16 8.44 -5.98
CA VAL A 41 -6.56 7.97 -5.94
C VAL A 41 -6.62 6.52 -5.49
N PHE A 42 -5.77 5.65 -6.06
CA PHE A 42 -5.69 4.25 -5.67
C PHE A 42 -5.34 4.09 -4.19
N ILE A 43 -4.31 4.80 -3.69
CA ILE A 43 -3.90 4.73 -2.27
C ILE A 43 -5.05 5.14 -1.35
N LYS A 44 -5.75 6.24 -1.66
CA LYS A 44 -6.90 6.72 -0.88
C LYS A 44 -8.04 5.70 -0.87
N GLY A 45 -8.39 5.15 -2.03
CA GLY A 45 -9.45 4.15 -2.14
C GLY A 45 -9.10 2.82 -1.46
N PHE A 46 -7.87 2.34 -1.68
CA PHE A 46 -7.35 1.13 -1.05
C PHE A 46 -7.39 1.22 0.47
N ASN A 47 -6.92 2.32 1.07
CA ASN A 47 -6.94 2.46 2.53
C ASN A 47 -8.35 2.48 3.12
N LYS A 48 -9.35 2.96 2.38
CA LYS A 48 -10.75 2.93 2.79
C LYS A 48 -11.37 1.53 2.68
N LEU A 49 -11.03 0.80 1.62
CA LEU A 49 -11.70 -0.45 1.22
C LEU A 49 -10.93 -1.72 1.62
N ARG A 50 -9.68 -1.61 2.08
CA ARG A 50 -8.85 -2.78 2.44
C ARG A 50 -9.46 -3.68 3.53
N HIS A 51 -10.39 -3.16 4.33
CA HIS A 51 -11.07 -3.90 5.38
C HIS A 51 -12.34 -4.61 4.90
N THR A 52 -12.87 -4.24 3.74
CA THR A 52 -14.13 -4.80 3.20
C THR A 52 -13.88 -6.05 2.36
N ASP A 53 -12.66 -6.25 1.85
CA ASP A 53 -12.26 -7.44 1.11
C ASP A 53 -11.50 -8.41 2.04
N PRO A 54 -12.03 -9.61 2.32
CA PRO A 54 -11.40 -10.55 3.24
C PRO A 54 -10.05 -11.06 2.75
N ALA A 55 -9.82 -11.10 1.43
CA ALA A 55 -8.54 -11.50 0.87
C ALA A 55 -7.46 -10.42 1.12
N ILE A 56 -7.84 -9.14 1.20
CA ILE A 56 -6.95 -8.03 1.54
C ILE A 56 -6.81 -7.86 3.06
N ALA A 57 -7.90 -7.98 3.80
CA ALA A 57 -7.91 -7.81 5.25
C ALA A 57 -7.04 -8.84 5.99
N THR A 58 -6.88 -10.04 5.41
CA THR A 58 -6.04 -11.12 5.94
C THR A 58 -4.56 -11.01 5.54
N LEU A 59 -4.19 -10.00 4.74
CA LEU A 59 -2.79 -9.81 4.39
C LEU A 59 -1.98 -9.54 5.66
N PRO A 60 -0.88 -10.29 5.89
CA PRO A 60 -0.07 -10.10 7.07
C PRO A 60 0.52 -8.69 7.03
N CYS A 61 0.16 -7.87 8.02
CA CYS A 61 0.85 -6.61 8.26
C CYS A 61 2.27 -6.97 8.73
N PRO A 62 3.33 -6.71 7.94
CA PRO A 62 4.67 -6.95 8.41
C PRO A 62 4.89 -6.08 9.65
N SER A 63 5.48 -6.62 10.71
CA SER A 63 5.72 -5.91 11.98
C SER A 63 6.55 -4.63 11.83
N TRP A 64 7.26 -4.46 10.70
CA TRP A 64 8.00 -3.24 10.37
C TRP A 64 7.16 -2.14 9.72
N ILE A 65 5.97 -2.48 9.21
CA ILE A 65 4.95 -1.49 8.89
C ILE A 65 4.11 -1.39 10.16
N HIS A 66 4.50 -0.50 11.07
CA HIS A 66 3.54 -0.01 12.06
C HIS A 66 2.35 0.49 11.25
N CYS A 67 1.26 -0.29 11.23
CA CYS A 67 -0.04 0.23 10.87
C CYS A 67 -0.26 1.36 11.88
N VAL A 68 0.05 2.59 11.47
CA VAL A 68 -0.17 3.79 12.25
C VAL A 68 -1.64 3.75 12.62
N PRO A 69 -2.02 3.46 13.88
CA PRO A 69 -3.43 3.54 14.26
C PRO A 69 -3.92 4.95 13.91
N PRO A 70 -5.15 5.09 13.39
CA PRO A 70 -5.70 6.40 13.05
C PRO A 70 -5.62 7.28 14.32
N GLY A 71 -4.70 8.24 14.33
CA GLY A 71 -4.37 9.06 15.50
C GLY A 71 -2.88 9.25 15.82
N SER A 72 -1.96 8.48 15.22
CA SER A 72 -0.51 8.57 15.52
C SER A 72 0.33 9.20 14.39
N LEU A 73 -0.03 10.40 13.94
CA LEU A 73 0.88 11.21 13.12
C LEU A 73 1.92 11.90 14.02
N SER A 74 2.87 11.13 14.55
CA SER A 74 4.00 11.68 15.30
C SER A 74 5.04 12.18 14.30
N THR A 75 5.07 13.49 14.06
CA THR A 75 6.14 14.19 13.34
C THR A 75 7.49 13.90 13.99
N THR A 76 8.22 12.89 13.49
CA THR A 76 9.65 12.74 13.78
C THR A 76 10.42 13.53 12.73
N ARG A 77 10.51 14.84 12.98
CA ARG A 77 11.50 15.71 12.35
C ARG A 77 12.87 15.24 12.85
N THR A 78 13.64 14.60 11.98
CA THR A 78 15.06 14.30 12.20
C THR A 78 15.78 15.58 12.65
N LYS A 79 16.21 15.64 13.91
CA LYS A 79 17.24 16.59 14.32
C LYS A 79 18.56 16.08 13.74
N LYS A 80 19.12 16.88 12.84
CA LYS A 80 20.50 16.75 12.35
C LYS A 80 21.43 16.95 13.55
N LEU A 81 22.35 16.01 13.75
CA LEU A 81 23.45 16.12 14.70
C LEU A 81 24.44 17.16 14.15
N GLU A 82 24.73 18.19 14.94
CA GLU A 82 25.96 19.00 14.88
C GLU A 82 26.56 19.00 16.29
#